data_AF-A0A418WE80-F1
#
_entry.id   AF-A0A418WE80-F1
#
_cell.length_a   1.000
_cell.length_b   1.000
_cell.length_c   1.000
_cell.angle_alpha   90.00
_cell.angle_beta   90.00
_cell.angle_gamma   90.00
#
_symmetry.space_group_name_H-M   'P 1'
#
loop_
_entity.id
_entity.type
_entity.pdbx_description
1 polymer ?
#
loop_
_entity_poly.entity_id
_entity_poly.type
_entity_poly.pdbx_seq_one_letter_code
_entity_poly.pdbx_strand_id
1 'polypeptide(L)'
;MAEGFQMMKRLFDAGAVHLAGNELAKQLFEEDHNPSYVAHEYLNRYWRPLFFADVARDFAGAKLEYVGAARAIDMFDKFFVTPTQAEIIGAVADPVVAETLRDYCRVRTFRADIHVKGLRRLSPREQEAGLASVPLALSGDTAEFPYRFGAPEGLVTLPEEIFKPIIEALAEQGPMTLGELLRQPGWPGQPPKSMAEAVGVLLATRRVAAAAPITDAAMVARCRRINSRAAQRIPELATRFGVPVAVPAVRNAGYMAPVDLIAVALLNNLPNLDDAGLVQALADLADPGELETAGGGQAAANPTERLAAMVADRRRIWRHLGLID
;
A
#
# COMPACT_ATOMS: atom_id res chain seq x y z
N MET A 1 -15.20 -6.64 27.52
CA MET A 1 -14.06 -6.24 26.66
C MET A 1 -13.06 -5.37 27.40
N ALA A 2 -13.47 -4.31 28.11
CA ALA A 2 -12.55 -3.43 28.84
C ALA A 2 -11.68 -4.16 29.89
N GLU A 3 -12.25 -5.07 30.67
CA GLU A 3 -11.50 -5.85 31.67
C GLU A 3 -10.44 -6.78 31.05
N GLY A 4 -10.75 -7.40 29.91
CA GLY A 4 -9.81 -8.26 29.19
C GLY A 4 -8.63 -7.49 28.61
N PHE A 5 -8.90 -6.30 28.04
CA PHE A 5 -7.85 -5.39 27.58
C PHE A 5 -6.94 -4.96 28.73
N GLN A 6 -7.51 -4.49 29.84
CA GLN A 6 -6.74 -4.07 31.02
C GLN A 6 -5.92 -5.21 31.63
N MET A 7 -6.43 -6.45 31.60
CA MET A 7 -5.66 -7.63 32.03
C MET A 7 -4.44 -7.85 31.13
N MET A 8 -4.62 -7.84 29.80
CA MET A 8 -3.52 -8.03 28.85
C MET A 8 -2.49 -6.90 28.91
N LYS A 9 -2.94 -5.65 29.06
CA LYS A 9 -2.05 -4.51 29.26
C LYS A 9 -1.23 -4.65 30.54
N ARG A 10 -1.82 -5.07 31.66
CA ARG A 10 -1.07 -5.33 32.90
C ARG A 10 -0.03 -6.44 32.74
N LEU A 11 -0.32 -7.50 31.98
CA LEU A 11 0.67 -8.54 31.68
C LEU A 11 1.81 -8.00 30.79
N PHE A 12 1.48 -7.17 29.81
CA PHE A 12 2.48 -6.48 28.99
C PHE A 12 3.39 -5.58 29.83
N ASP A 13 2.80 -4.68 30.63
CA ASP A 13 3.53 -3.75 31.50
C ASP A 13 4.35 -4.49 32.57
N ALA A 14 3.91 -5.68 33.01
CA ALA A 14 4.65 -6.56 33.92
C ALA A 14 5.79 -7.35 33.25
N GLY A 15 6.04 -7.15 31.95
CA GLY A 15 7.14 -7.78 31.22
C GLY A 15 6.87 -9.23 30.83
N ALA A 16 5.62 -9.61 30.57
CA ALA A 16 5.31 -10.95 30.07
C ALA A 16 6.12 -11.26 28.79
N VAL A 17 6.97 -12.28 28.85
CA VAL A 17 8.01 -12.58 27.84
C VAL A 17 7.46 -12.62 26.40
N HIS A 18 6.32 -13.27 26.18
CA HIS A 18 5.71 -13.36 24.85
C HIS A 18 5.20 -12.00 24.33
N LEU A 19 4.67 -11.14 25.21
CA LEU A 19 4.14 -9.85 24.81
C LEU A 19 5.27 -8.82 24.64
N ALA A 20 6.26 -8.83 25.54
CA ALA A 20 7.41 -7.93 25.49
C ALA A 20 8.36 -8.22 24.32
N GLY A 21 8.41 -9.46 23.83
CA GLY A 21 9.20 -9.84 22.65
C GLY A 21 8.47 -9.73 21.32
N ASN A 22 7.18 -9.39 21.31
CA ASN A 22 6.35 -9.39 20.12
C ASN A 22 6.08 -7.95 19.66
N GLU A 23 6.62 -7.58 18.51
CA GLU A 23 6.45 -6.23 17.94
C GLU A 23 4.99 -5.84 17.68
N LEU A 24 4.13 -6.79 17.31
CA LEU A 24 2.70 -6.51 17.18
C LEU A 24 2.07 -6.19 18.53
N ALA A 25 2.44 -6.93 19.58
CA ALA A 25 1.94 -6.65 20.93
C ALA A 25 2.44 -5.29 21.45
N LYS A 26 3.73 -4.96 21.24
CA LYS A 26 4.27 -3.65 21.60
C LYS A 26 3.51 -2.53 20.90
N GLN A 27 3.37 -2.61 19.57
CA GLN A 27 2.59 -1.64 18.80
C GLN A 27 1.20 -1.48 19.42
N LEU A 28 0.50 -2.59 19.65
CA LEU A 28 -0.87 -2.61 20.16
C LEU A 28 -1.06 -2.03 21.58
N PHE A 29 -0.08 -2.20 22.48
CA PHE A 29 -0.19 -1.75 23.87
C PHE A 29 0.54 -0.43 24.17
N GLU A 30 1.48 0.00 23.32
CA GLU A 30 2.24 1.25 23.46
C GLU A 30 1.64 2.41 22.67
N GLU A 31 1.07 2.17 21.47
CA GLU A 31 0.52 3.22 20.58
C GLU A 31 -0.96 3.56 20.89
N ASP A 32 -1.46 3.24 22.08
CA ASP A 32 -2.83 3.55 22.53
C ASP A 32 -3.92 3.11 21.52
N HIS A 33 -3.76 1.92 20.93
CA HIS A 33 -4.68 1.43 19.92
C HIS A 33 -6.10 1.27 20.46
N ASN A 34 -7.06 1.45 19.54
CA ASN A 34 -8.48 1.19 19.76
C ASN A 34 -8.66 -0.16 20.51
N PRO A 35 -9.20 -0.16 21.74
CA PRO A 35 -9.41 -1.38 22.52
C PRO A 35 -10.22 -2.46 21.78
N SER A 36 -11.03 -2.04 20.79
CA SER A 36 -11.76 -2.94 19.90
C SER A 36 -10.83 -3.76 19.00
N TYR A 37 -9.72 -3.19 18.54
CA TYR A 37 -8.73 -3.88 17.72
C TYR A 37 -7.98 -4.93 18.54
N VAL A 38 -7.54 -4.59 19.76
CA VAL A 38 -6.89 -5.56 20.65
C VAL A 38 -7.85 -6.69 21.04
N ALA A 39 -9.13 -6.37 21.28
CA ALA A 39 -10.13 -7.41 21.49
C ALA A 39 -10.32 -8.30 20.25
N HIS A 40 -10.32 -7.69 19.05
CA HIS A 40 -10.40 -8.39 17.78
C HIS A 40 -9.15 -9.22 17.44
N GLU A 41 -8.00 -8.95 18.03
CA GLU A 41 -6.80 -9.77 17.80
C GLU A 41 -6.62 -10.84 18.88
N TYR A 42 -6.69 -10.48 20.17
CA TYR A 42 -6.29 -11.36 21.27
C TYR A 42 -7.43 -11.97 22.08
N LEU A 43 -8.65 -11.42 22.00
CA LEU A 43 -9.78 -11.86 22.85
C LEU A 43 -10.85 -12.66 22.10
N ASN A 44 -10.56 -13.14 20.87
CA ASN A 44 -11.51 -14.00 20.18
C ASN A 44 -11.49 -15.42 20.75
N ARG A 45 -12.68 -16.01 20.87
CA ARG A 45 -12.90 -17.36 21.41
C ARG A 45 -12.14 -18.48 20.68
N TYR A 46 -11.89 -18.32 19.39
CA TYR A 46 -11.32 -19.37 18.53
C TYR A 46 -10.06 -18.92 17.79
N TRP A 47 -9.42 -17.82 18.25
CA TRP A 47 -8.16 -17.41 17.64
C TRP A 47 -7.10 -18.46 17.91
N ARG A 48 -6.48 -18.95 16.83
CA ARG A 48 -5.34 -19.86 16.88
C ARG A 48 -4.42 -19.53 15.70
N PRO A 49 -3.09 -19.55 15.89
CA PRO A 49 -2.17 -19.48 14.76
C PRO A 49 -2.41 -20.68 13.83
N LEU A 50 -2.33 -20.43 12.53
CA LEU A 50 -2.48 -21.46 11.50
C LEU A 50 -1.19 -21.54 10.70
N PHE A 51 -0.64 -22.75 10.57
CA PHE A 51 0.45 -22.99 9.64
C PHE A 51 -0.08 -23.05 8.21
N PHE A 52 0.72 -22.57 7.26
CA PHE A 52 0.38 -22.64 5.85
C PHE A 52 0.00 -24.06 5.42
N ALA A 53 0.77 -25.07 5.82
CA ALA A 53 0.49 -26.47 5.49
C ALA A 53 -0.90 -26.95 5.91
N ASP A 54 -1.37 -26.53 7.10
CA ASP A 54 -2.70 -26.90 7.59
C ASP A 54 -3.80 -26.24 6.76
N VAL A 55 -3.65 -24.95 6.45
CA VAL A 55 -4.62 -24.21 5.61
C VAL A 55 -4.66 -24.79 4.20
N ALA A 56 -3.49 -25.06 3.61
CA ALA A 56 -3.38 -25.64 2.27
C ALA A 56 -4.02 -27.04 2.20
N ARG A 57 -3.81 -27.88 3.22
CA ARG A 57 -4.45 -29.20 3.33
C ARG A 57 -5.98 -29.07 3.41
N ASP A 58 -6.48 -28.21 4.28
CA ASP A 58 -7.91 -28.03 4.47
C ASP A 58 -8.58 -27.51 3.19
N PHE A 59 -7.91 -26.61 2.46
CA PHE A 59 -8.38 -26.07 1.18
C PHE A 59 -8.29 -27.10 0.04
N ALA A 60 -7.28 -27.96 0.05
CA ALA A 60 -7.18 -29.07 -0.90
C ALA A 60 -8.38 -30.02 -0.80
N GLY A 61 -8.93 -30.23 0.42
CA GLY A 61 -10.19 -30.97 0.62
C GLY A 61 -11.38 -30.38 -0.14
N ALA A 62 -11.39 -29.07 -0.39
CA ALA A 62 -12.38 -28.37 -1.22
C ALA A 62 -12.00 -28.25 -2.71
N LYS A 63 -10.93 -28.95 -3.14
CA LYS A 63 -10.32 -28.86 -4.48
C LYS A 63 -9.78 -27.47 -4.80
N LEU A 64 -9.28 -26.76 -3.79
CA LEU A 64 -8.62 -25.46 -3.95
C LEU A 64 -7.11 -25.66 -3.87
N GLU A 65 -6.40 -25.14 -4.87
CA GLU A 65 -4.96 -25.25 -5.02
C GLU A 65 -4.32 -23.89 -4.77
N TYR A 66 -3.21 -23.87 -4.02
CA TYR A 66 -2.44 -22.65 -3.77
C TYR A 66 -1.79 -22.14 -5.07
N VAL A 67 -1.97 -20.85 -5.34
CA VAL A 67 -1.40 -20.16 -6.50
C VAL A 67 -0.17 -19.35 -6.11
N GLY A 68 -0.25 -18.64 -4.98
CA GLY A 68 0.75 -17.68 -4.55
C GLY A 68 0.19 -16.73 -3.49
N ALA A 69 1.07 -15.91 -2.91
CA ALA A 69 0.69 -14.86 -2.00
C ALA A 69 -0.12 -13.76 -2.72
N ALA A 70 -1.12 -13.21 -2.05
CA ALA A 70 -1.95 -12.13 -2.58
C ALA A 70 -1.20 -10.79 -2.67
N ARG A 71 -0.15 -10.60 -1.84
CA ARG A 71 0.76 -9.46 -1.96
C ARG A 71 1.86 -9.83 -2.94
N ALA A 72 1.95 -9.10 -4.05
CA ALA A 72 2.87 -9.43 -5.13
C ALA A 72 4.33 -9.59 -4.68
N ILE A 73 4.78 -8.71 -3.77
CA ILE A 73 6.16 -8.72 -3.27
C ILE A 73 6.51 -10.03 -2.54
N ASP A 74 5.57 -10.65 -1.84
CA ASP A 74 5.82 -11.87 -1.04
C ASP A 74 6.24 -13.07 -1.89
N MET A 75 5.93 -13.05 -3.19
CA MET A 75 6.27 -14.11 -4.15
C MET A 75 7.78 -14.15 -4.50
N PHE A 76 8.55 -13.14 -4.10
CA PHE A 76 9.97 -13.03 -4.44
C PHE A 76 10.85 -13.29 -3.22
N ASP A 77 11.43 -14.50 -3.16
CA ASP A 77 12.26 -14.94 -2.05
C ASP A 77 13.43 -13.99 -1.74
N LYS A 78 14.05 -13.43 -2.78
CA LYS A 78 15.23 -12.56 -2.67
C LYS A 78 15.08 -11.30 -1.79
N PHE A 79 13.85 -10.91 -1.45
CA PHE A 79 13.61 -9.76 -0.57
C PHE A 79 13.47 -10.16 0.90
N PHE A 80 13.25 -11.44 1.19
CA PHE A 80 12.80 -11.87 2.52
C PHE A 80 13.58 -13.06 3.09
N VAL A 81 14.38 -13.76 2.28
CA VAL A 81 15.21 -14.87 2.73
C VAL A 81 16.61 -14.77 2.15
N THR A 82 17.59 -15.30 2.88
CA THR A 82 18.99 -15.24 2.47
C THR A 82 19.24 -16.17 1.27
N PRO A 83 20.33 -15.99 0.50
CA PRO A 83 20.67 -16.93 -0.57
C PRO A 83 20.76 -18.38 -0.09
N THR A 84 21.38 -18.63 1.07
CA THR A 84 21.46 -19.98 1.65
C THR A 84 20.08 -20.53 2.05
N GLN A 85 19.19 -19.69 2.60
CA GLN A 85 17.81 -20.11 2.88
C GLN A 85 17.05 -20.43 1.60
N ALA A 86 17.20 -19.62 0.55
CA ALA A 86 16.59 -19.85 -0.76
C ALA A 86 17.07 -21.17 -1.39
N GLU A 87 18.35 -21.51 -1.27
CA GLU A 87 18.90 -22.80 -1.72
C GLU A 87 18.25 -23.98 -0.98
N ILE A 88 18.14 -23.89 0.36
CA ILE A 88 17.50 -24.94 1.18
C ILE A 88 16.02 -25.11 0.78
N ILE A 89 15.28 -24.00 0.66
CA ILE A 89 13.87 -24.01 0.25
C ILE A 89 13.72 -24.58 -1.16
N GLY A 90 14.59 -24.18 -2.09
CA GLY A 90 14.56 -24.62 -3.49
C GLY A 90 14.88 -26.11 -3.68
N ALA A 91 15.54 -26.75 -2.71
CA ALA A 91 15.79 -28.20 -2.74
C ALA A 91 14.57 -29.04 -2.34
N VAL A 92 13.52 -28.42 -1.78
CA VAL A 92 12.32 -29.12 -1.31
C VAL A 92 11.35 -29.36 -2.47
N ALA A 93 11.06 -30.63 -2.74
CA ALA A 93 10.16 -31.03 -3.83
C ALA A 93 8.68 -30.72 -3.55
N ASP A 94 8.24 -30.81 -2.29
CA ASP A 94 6.87 -30.52 -1.92
C ASP A 94 6.65 -29.00 -1.77
N PRO A 95 5.84 -28.36 -2.64
CA PRO A 95 5.60 -26.92 -2.58
C PRO A 95 4.94 -26.48 -1.28
N VAL A 96 4.17 -27.36 -0.61
CA VAL A 96 3.53 -27.04 0.67
C VAL A 96 4.57 -26.93 1.78
N VAL A 97 5.53 -27.85 1.79
CA VAL A 97 6.66 -27.79 2.72
C VAL A 97 7.54 -26.59 2.42
N ALA A 98 7.83 -26.31 1.14
CA ALA A 98 8.65 -25.16 0.75
C ALA A 98 8.05 -23.83 1.22
N GLU A 99 6.74 -23.61 1.05
CA GLU A 99 6.04 -22.43 1.58
C GLU A 99 6.03 -22.36 3.10
N THR A 100 5.90 -23.50 3.77
CA THR A 100 6.00 -23.56 5.24
C THR A 100 7.40 -23.18 5.72
N LEU A 101 8.46 -23.60 5.00
CA LEU A 101 9.84 -23.18 5.28
C LEU A 101 10.06 -21.68 5.02
N ARG A 102 9.43 -21.10 4.00
CA ARG A 102 9.46 -19.64 3.79
C ARG A 102 8.90 -18.88 5.00
N ASP A 103 7.85 -19.41 5.63
CA ASP A 103 7.28 -18.80 6.83
C ASP A 103 8.22 -18.92 8.06
N TYR A 104 9.08 -19.93 8.14
CA TYR A 104 10.13 -20.01 9.17
C TYR A 104 11.25 -18.97 8.97
N CYS A 105 11.48 -18.53 7.74
CA CYS A 105 12.51 -17.53 7.42
C CYS A 105 12.01 -16.09 7.60
N ARG A 106 10.73 -15.86 7.92
CA ARG A 106 10.13 -14.52 7.96
C ARG A 106 9.29 -14.34 9.22
N VAL A 107 9.34 -13.18 9.86
CA VAL A 107 8.39 -12.83 10.94
C VAL A 107 7.02 -12.53 10.30
N ARG A 108 6.22 -13.57 10.09
CA ARG A 108 4.93 -13.46 9.41
C ARG A 108 3.78 -13.47 10.43
N THR A 109 3.27 -12.28 10.75
CA THR A 109 2.10 -12.10 11.64
C THR A 109 0.78 -12.23 10.91
N PHE A 110 0.78 -11.99 9.59
CA PHE A 110 -0.40 -12.10 8.73
C PHE A 110 0.00 -12.65 7.36
N ARG A 111 -0.86 -13.51 6.80
CA ARG A 111 -0.68 -14.11 5.48
C ARG A 111 -1.98 -13.99 4.69
N ALA A 112 -1.87 -13.54 3.45
CA ALA A 112 -2.96 -13.51 2.49
C ALA A 112 -2.52 -14.27 1.23
N ASP A 113 -3.30 -15.27 0.86
CA ASP A 113 -2.99 -16.20 -0.22
C ASP A 113 -4.14 -16.26 -1.23
N ILE A 114 -3.80 -16.59 -2.47
CA ILE A 114 -4.76 -16.87 -3.54
C ILE A 114 -4.81 -18.38 -3.75
N HIS A 115 -6.00 -18.94 -3.63
CA HIS A 115 -6.28 -20.34 -3.96
C HIS A 115 -7.38 -20.41 -5.02
N VAL A 116 -7.25 -21.33 -5.96
CA VAL A 116 -8.20 -21.49 -7.07
C VAL A 116 -8.61 -22.94 -7.26
N LYS A 117 -9.79 -23.15 -7.85
CA LYS A 117 -10.25 -24.48 -8.23
C LYS A 117 -9.86 -24.77 -9.68
N GLY A 118 -9.19 -25.89 -9.92
CA GLY A 118 -8.75 -26.28 -11.26
C GLY A 118 -7.64 -25.36 -11.77
N LEU A 119 -6.50 -25.38 -11.08
CA LEU A 119 -5.36 -24.53 -11.41
C LEU A 119 -4.88 -24.79 -12.84
N ARG A 120 -4.78 -23.71 -13.64
CA ARG A 120 -4.21 -23.75 -14.99
C ARG A 120 -2.96 -22.88 -15.02
N ARG A 121 -1.82 -23.48 -15.35
CA ARG A 121 -0.55 -22.75 -15.49
C ARG A 121 -0.56 -21.98 -16.80
N LEU A 122 -0.24 -20.69 -16.71
CA LEU A 122 -0.02 -19.84 -17.88
C LEU A 122 1.34 -20.16 -18.50
N SER A 123 1.41 -20.19 -19.83
CA SER A 123 2.68 -20.21 -20.55
C SER A 123 3.49 -18.93 -20.29
N PRO A 124 4.82 -18.94 -20.48
CA PRO A 124 5.65 -17.74 -20.29
C PRO A 124 5.14 -16.52 -21.09
N ARG A 125 4.67 -16.75 -22.33
CA ARG A 125 4.09 -15.70 -23.17
C ARG A 125 2.79 -15.13 -22.61
N GLU A 126 1.92 -15.98 -22.06
CA GLU A 126 0.68 -15.53 -21.42
C GLU A 126 0.95 -14.76 -20.13
N GLN A 127 1.96 -15.18 -19.35
CA GLN A 127 2.40 -14.46 -18.15
C GLN A 127 2.91 -13.07 -18.51
N GLU A 128 3.80 -12.98 -19.50
CA GLU A 128 4.36 -11.72 -19.96
C GLU A 128 3.27 -10.78 -20.50
N ALA A 129 2.38 -11.28 -21.36
CA ALA A 129 1.24 -10.50 -21.87
C ALA A 129 0.31 -10.03 -20.74
N GLY A 130 0.03 -10.90 -19.76
CA GLY A 130 -0.78 -10.56 -18.59
C GLY A 130 -0.14 -9.45 -17.75
N LEU A 131 1.14 -9.57 -17.42
CA LEU A 131 1.90 -8.57 -16.67
C LEU A 131 2.03 -7.25 -17.42
N ALA A 132 2.26 -7.30 -18.74
CA ALA A 132 2.29 -6.12 -19.59
C ALA A 132 0.95 -5.38 -19.61
N SER A 133 -0.17 -6.08 -19.39
CA SER A 133 -1.51 -5.51 -19.39
C SER A 133 -1.97 -4.96 -18.03
N VAL A 134 -1.20 -5.14 -16.96
CA VAL A 134 -1.56 -4.64 -15.61
C VAL A 134 -1.55 -3.12 -15.61
N PRO A 135 -2.71 -2.44 -15.44
CA PRO A 135 -2.74 -1.00 -15.29
C PRO A 135 -2.22 -0.61 -13.91
N LEU A 136 -1.40 0.42 -13.87
CA LEU A 136 -0.81 0.97 -12.66
C LEU A 136 -1.20 2.44 -12.55
N ALA A 137 -1.43 2.91 -11.34
CA ALA A 137 -1.69 4.32 -11.05
C ALA A 137 -0.77 4.78 -9.91
N LEU A 138 -0.25 6.00 -10.05
CA LEU A 138 0.48 6.69 -8.99
C LEU A 138 -0.50 7.27 -7.97
N SER A 139 -0.17 7.12 -6.69
CA SER A 139 -0.85 7.73 -5.56
C SER A 139 0.17 8.45 -4.69
N GLY A 140 0.08 9.79 -4.66
CA GLY A 140 0.99 10.65 -3.89
C GLY A 140 2.03 11.35 -4.75
N ASP A 141 2.93 12.06 -4.08
CA ASP A 141 3.89 12.99 -4.69
C ASP A 141 5.00 12.31 -5.50
N THR A 142 5.37 12.88 -6.64
CA THR A 142 6.51 12.40 -7.43
C THR A 142 7.85 12.70 -6.77
N ALA A 143 8.00 13.86 -6.14
CA ALA A 143 9.23 14.32 -5.49
C ALA A 143 9.53 13.54 -4.20
N GLU A 144 8.48 13.08 -3.51
CA GLU A 144 8.61 12.24 -2.30
C GLU A 144 8.44 10.75 -2.59
N PHE A 145 8.53 10.32 -3.85
CA PHE A 145 8.40 8.92 -4.18
C PHE A 145 9.53 8.13 -3.49
N PRO A 146 9.21 7.15 -2.62
CA PRO A 146 10.23 6.38 -1.95
C PRO A 146 10.79 5.37 -2.95
N TYR A 147 11.96 5.65 -3.53
CA TYR A 147 12.78 4.70 -4.30
C TYR A 147 13.41 3.63 -3.40
N ARG A 148 12.70 3.25 -2.33
CA ARG A 148 13.12 2.29 -1.35
C ARG A 148 11.93 1.76 -0.56
N PHE A 149 12.01 0.51 -0.12
CA PHE A 149 11.06 -0.04 0.85
C PHE A 149 11.77 -0.99 1.82
N GLY A 150 11.21 -1.14 3.01
CA GLY A 150 11.75 -2.04 4.03
C GLY A 150 11.42 -3.50 3.72
N ALA A 151 12.41 -4.37 3.87
CA ALA A 151 12.28 -5.82 3.84
C ALA A 151 13.00 -6.43 5.05
N PRO A 152 12.77 -7.71 5.41
CA PRO A 152 13.36 -8.30 6.62
C PRO A 152 14.88 -8.22 6.71
N GLU A 153 15.58 -8.34 5.57
CA GLU A 153 17.05 -8.27 5.53
C GLU A 153 17.59 -6.83 5.42
N GLY A 154 16.71 -5.83 5.38
CA GLY A 154 17.07 -4.43 5.33
C GLY A 154 16.30 -3.65 4.28
N LEU A 155 16.88 -2.54 3.85
CA LEU A 155 16.27 -1.63 2.91
C LEU A 155 16.53 -2.10 1.47
N VAL A 156 15.46 -2.31 0.70
CA VAL A 156 15.54 -2.54 -0.74
C VAL A 156 15.50 -1.18 -1.43
N THR A 157 16.51 -0.89 -2.26
CA THR A 157 16.59 0.33 -3.06
C THR A 157 16.17 0.04 -4.51
N LEU A 158 15.30 0.89 -5.05
CA LEU A 158 14.88 0.87 -6.44
C LEU A 158 15.82 1.78 -7.24
N PRO A 159 16.47 1.28 -8.32
CA PRO A 159 17.30 2.12 -9.16
C PRO A 159 16.47 3.22 -9.83
N GLU A 160 16.76 4.49 -9.50
CA GLU A 160 16.00 5.64 -10.00
C GLU A 160 16.02 5.72 -11.53
N GLU A 161 17.12 5.36 -12.16
CA GLU A 161 17.27 5.33 -13.61
C GLU A 161 16.27 4.39 -14.30
N ILE A 162 15.75 3.39 -13.57
CA ILE A 162 14.72 2.47 -14.05
C ILE A 162 13.33 2.96 -13.65
N PHE A 163 13.14 3.34 -12.39
CA PHE A 163 11.79 3.57 -11.86
C PHE A 163 11.29 5.00 -12.04
N LYS A 164 12.16 6.01 -12.05
CA LYS A 164 11.76 7.42 -12.19
C LYS A 164 10.98 7.71 -13.48
N PRO A 165 11.39 7.21 -14.68
CA PRO A 165 10.60 7.40 -15.90
C PRO A 165 9.19 6.82 -15.82
N ILE A 166 9.01 5.73 -15.05
CA ILE A 166 7.70 5.11 -14.81
C ILE A 166 6.83 6.05 -13.96
N ILE A 167 7.39 6.57 -12.86
CA ILE A 167 6.67 7.45 -11.93
C ILE A 167 6.28 8.76 -12.62
N GLU A 168 7.19 9.37 -13.37
CA GLU A 168 6.92 10.59 -14.15
C GLU A 168 5.85 10.36 -15.22
N ALA A 169 5.89 9.23 -15.93
CA ALA A 169 4.86 8.90 -16.91
C ALA A 169 3.48 8.71 -16.27
N LEU A 170 3.40 8.03 -15.12
CA LEU A 170 2.14 7.84 -14.38
C LEU A 170 1.59 9.17 -13.83
N ALA A 171 2.46 10.07 -13.39
CA ALA A 171 2.06 11.40 -12.91
C ALA A 171 1.51 12.28 -14.04
N GLU A 172 2.21 12.30 -15.18
CA GLU A 172 1.88 13.17 -16.32
C GLU A 172 0.66 12.63 -17.08
N GLN A 173 0.63 11.34 -17.38
CA GLN A 173 -0.35 10.72 -18.30
C GLN A 173 -1.48 9.96 -17.60
N GLY A 174 -1.33 9.66 -16.31
CA GLY A 174 -2.33 8.94 -15.52
C GLY A 174 -2.15 7.43 -15.52
N PRO A 175 -3.20 6.64 -15.23
CA PRO A 175 -3.07 5.20 -15.14
C PRO A 175 -2.66 4.58 -16.49
N MET A 176 -1.60 3.78 -16.49
CA MET A 176 -1.05 3.14 -17.69
C MET A 176 -0.67 1.69 -17.41
N THR A 177 -0.72 0.85 -18.43
CA THR A 177 -0.23 -0.52 -18.32
C THR A 177 1.30 -0.56 -18.29
N LEU A 178 1.88 -1.56 -17.62
CA LEU A 178 3.34 -1.71 -17.60
C LEU A 178 3.92 -1.80 -19.03
N GLY A 179 3.22 -2.48 -19.94
CA GLY A 179 3.64 -2.58 -21.34
C GLY A 179 3.63 -1.25 -22.08
N GLU A 180 2.75 -0.31 -21.73
CA GLU A 180 2.75 1.06 -22.29
C GLU A 180 3.85 1.92 -21.68
N LEU A 181 4.07 1.80 -20.36
CA LEU A 181 5.14 2.51 -19.65
C LEU A 181 6.53 2.19 -20.23
N LEU A 182 6.79 0.91 -20.53
CA LEU A 182 8.04 0.45 -21.13
C LEU A 182 8.23 0.88 -22.60
N ARG A 183 7.19 1.46 -23.24
CA ARG A 183 7.24 2.00 -24.60
C ARG A 183 7.29 3.53 -24.63
N GLN A 184 7.31 4.20 -23.48
CA GLN A 184 7.39 5.65 -23.41
C GLN A 184 8.72 6.16 -23.99
N PRO A 185 8.74 7.33 -24.66
CA PRO A 185 9.97 7.90 -25.23
C PRO A 185 11.10 8.12 -24.22
N GLY A 186 10.78 8.30 -22.94
CA GLY A 186 11.74 8.46 -21.85
C GLY A 186 12.28 7.16 -21.24
N TRP A 187 11.88 5.99 -21.76
CA TRP A 187 12.36 4.71 -21.25
C TRP A 187 13.81 4.44 -21.72
N PRO A 188 14.76 4.06 -20.83
CA PRO A 188 16.18 3.84 -21.18
C PRO A 188 16.43 2.62 -22.08
N GLY A 189 15.39 2.00 -22.64
CA GLY A 189 15.47 0.96 -23.66
C GLY A 189 15.69 -0.45 -23.14
N GLN A 190 16.27 -0.63 -21.93
CA GLN A 190 16.40 -1.96 -21.33
C GLN A 190 15.18 -2.26 -20.45
N PRO A 191 14.29 -3.20 -20.82
CA PRO A 191 13.19 -3.60 -19.96
C PRO A 191 13.72 -4.19 -18.64
N PRO A 192 12.93 -4.14 -17.55
CA PRO A 192 13.32 -4.80 -16.32
C PRO A 192 13.54 -6.30 -16.59
N LYS A 193 14.53 -6.90 -15.92
CA LYS A 193 14.84 -8.34 -16.06
C LYS A 193 13.65 -9.25 -15.75
N SER A 194 12.71 -8.77 -14.94
CA SER A 194 11.45 -9.43 -14.64
C SER A 194 10.33 -8.40 -14.53
N MET A 195 9.32 -8.51 -15.39
CA MET A 195 8.11 -7.66 -15.32
C MET A 195 7.33 -7.93 -14.03
N ALA A 196 7.25 -9.20 -13.60
CA ALA A 196 6.55 -9.59 -12.38
C ALA A 196 7.18 -8.91 -11.16
N GLU A 197 8.50 -8.88 -11.11
CA GLU A 197 9.24 -8.23 -10.05
C GLU A 197 9.05 -6.71 -10.10
N ALA A 198 9.13 -6.09 -11.27
CA ALA A 198 8.90 -4.66 -11.44
C ALA A 198 7.52 -4.24 -10.93
N VAL A 199 6.45 -4.97 -11.27
CA VAL A 199 5.12 -4.75 -10.69
C VAL A 199 5.15 -4.98 -9.18
N GLY A 200 5.76 -6.07 -8.71
CA GLY A 200 5.83 -6.43 -7.30
C GLY A 200 6.46 -5.32 -6.43
N VAL A 201 7.60 -4.77 -6.85
CA VAL A 201 8.28 -3.70 -6.10
C VAL A 201 7.54 -2.37 -6.18
N LEU A 202 6.94 -2.03 -7.34
CA LEU A 202 6.10 -0.84 -7.47
C LEU A 202 4.92 -0.88 -6.49
N LEU A 203 4.20 -2.00 -6.44
CA LEU A 203 3.12 -2.20 -5.48
C LEU A 203 3.61 -2.21 -4.03
N ALA A 204 4.82 -2.71 -3.76
CA ALA A 204 5.41 -2.72 -2.43
C ALA A 204 5.67 -1.31 -1.87
N THR A 205 5.91 -0.32 -2.73
CA THR A 205 6.08 1.09 -2.31
C THR A 205 4.83 1.67 -1.67
N ARG A 206 3.64 1.09 -1.95
CA ARG A 206 2.32 1.63 -1.62
C ARG A 206 2.05 3.03 -2.17
N ARG A 207 2.90 3.52 -3.07
CA ARG A 207 2.69 4.73 -3.86
C ARG A 207 2.26 4.43 -5.28
N VAL A 208 2.37 3.18 -5.71
CA VAL A 208 1.75 2.69 -6.95
C VAL A 208 0.75 1.59 -6.60
N ALA A 209 -0.43 1.64 -7.23
CA ALA A 209 -1.48 0.66 -7.08
C ALA A 209 -1.88 0.07 -8.42
N ALA A 210 -2.40 -1.15 -8.41
CA ALA A 210 -3.12 -1.69 -9.56
C ALA A 210 -4.37 -0.83 -9.82
N ALA A 211 -4.62 -0.53 -11.08
CA ALA A 211 -5.68 0.37 -11.51
C ALA A 211 -6.65 -0.31 -12.48
N ALA A 212 -7.79 0.33 -12.69
CA ALA A 212 -8.80 -0.03 -13.67
C ALA A 212 -9.34 1.23 -14.34
N PRO A 213 -9.73 1.15 -15.63
CA PRO A 213 -10.35 2.28 -16.33
C PRO A 213 -11.57 2.81 -15.57
N ILE A 214 -11.68 4.14 -15.49
CA ILE A 214 -12.84 4.83 -14.94
C ILE A 214 -13.87 4.99 -16.05
N THR A 215 -14.85 4.07 -16.08
CA THR A 215 -15.91 4.04 -17.10
C THR A 215 -17.30 4.30 -16.54
N ASP A 216 -17.46 4.32 -15.22
CA ASP A 216 -18.76 4.49 -14.54
C ASP A 216 -18.78 5.81 -13.76
N ALA A 217 -19.39 6.84 -14.37
CA ALA A 217 -19.56 8.16 -13.75
C ALA A 217 -20.40 8.10 -12.46
N ALA A 218 -21.36 7.18 -12.35
CA ALA A 218 -22.17 7.05 -11.14
C ALA A 218 -21.36 6.46 -9.98
N MET A 219 -20.43 5.55 -10.26
CA MET A 219 -19.44 5.06 -9.28
C MET A 219 -18.50 6.17 -8.82
N VAL A 220 -17.97 6.98 -9.75
CA VAL A 220 -17.16 8.16 -9.39
C VAL A 220 -17.93 9.10 -8.47
N ALA A 221 -19.18 9.44 -8.82
CA ALA A 221 -20.01 10.31 -8.00
C ALA A 221 -20.29 9.71 -6.60
N ARG A 222 -20.44 8.40 -6.46
CA ARG A 222 -20.57 7.72 -5.15
C ARG A 222 -19.27 7.82 -4.34
N CYS A 223 -18.13 7.56 -4.96
CA CYS A 223 -16.81 7.68 -4.33
C CYS A 223 -16.56 9.11 -3.83
N ARG A 224 -16.81 10.12 -4.66
CA ARG A 224 -16.64 11.53 -4.26
C ARG A 224 -17.56 11.90 -3.10
N ARG A 225 -18.83 11.47 -3.10
CA ARG A 225 -19.76 11.73 -1.98
C ARG A 225 -19.27 11.12 -0.65
N ILE A 226 -18.76 9.89 -0.64
CA ILE A 226 -18.24 9.30 0.60
C ILE A 226 -16.95 10.01 1.04
N ASN A 227 -16.10 10.42 0.10
CA ASN A 227 -14.88 11.18 0.39
C ASN A 227 -15.20 12.55 1.00
N SER A 228 -16.20 13.26 0.50
CA SER A 228 -16.66 14.52 1.10
C SER A 228 -17.16 14.33 2.54
N ARG A 229 -17.77 13.18 2.86
CA ARG A 229 -18.15 12.85 4.25
C ARG A 229 -16.95 12.48 5.10
N ALA A 230 -15.96 11.79 4.54
CA ALA A 230 -14.71 11.51 5.24
C ALA A 230 -13.95 12.80 5.58
N ALA A 231 -13.94 13.78 4.66
CA ALA A 231 -13.31 15.08 4.87
C ALA A 231 -13.92 15.85 6.07
N GLN A 232 -15.23 15.69 6.31
CA GLN A 232 -15.93 16.29 7.45
C GLN A 232 -15.63 15.58 8.80
N ARG A 233 -14.96 14.43 8.76
CA ARG A 233 -14.75 13.53 9.91
C ARG A 233 -13.29 13.11 10.03
N ILE A 234 -12.36 13.92 9.52
CA ILE A 234 -10.92 13.61 9.55
C ILE A 234 -10.43 13.27 10.96
N PRO A 235 -10.75 14.02 12.03
CA PRO A 235 -10.29 13.67 13.38
C PRO A 235 -10.74 12.29 13.87
N GLU A 236 -11.86 11.79 13.33
CA GLU A 236 -12.44 10.50 13.71
C GLU A 236 -11.93 9.34 12.83
N LEU A 237 -11.47 9.66 11.62
CA LEU A 237 -11.10 8.67 10.60
C LEU A 237 -9.60 8.62 10.31
N ALA A 238 -8.84 9.62 10.76
CA ALA A 238 -7.40 9.66 10.59
C ALA A 238 -6.76 8.46 11.31
N THR A 239 -5.91 7.77 10.59
CA THR A 239 -5.08 6.68 11.10
C THR A 239 -3.61 7.05 10.93
N ARG A 240 -2.70 6.24 11.47
CA ARG A 240 -1.26 6.39 11.21
C ARG A 240 -0.87 6.35 9.73
N PHE A 241 -1.72 5.77 8.88
CA PHE A 241 -1.49 5.67 7.44
C PHE A 241 -2.16 6.80 6.64
N GLY A 242 -2.89 7.70 7.31
CA GLY A 242 -3.71 8.74 6.69
C GLY A 242 -5.21 8.49 6.88
N VAL A 243 -6.02 9.24 6.13
CA VAL A 243 -7.48 9.13 6.11
C VAL A 243 -7.88 8.18 4.98
N PRO A 244 -8.79 7.21 5.21
CA PRO A 244 -9.29 6.35 4.15
C PRO A 244 -10.12 7.14 3.14
N VAL A 245 -9.85 6.92 1.85
CA VAL A 245 -10.50 7.60 0.71
C VAL A 245 -10.92 6.55 -0.31
N ALA A 246 -12.13 6.62 -0.83
CA ALA A 246 -12.55 5.77 -1.95
C ALA A 246 -11.90 6.28 -3.25
N VAL A 247 -11.12 5.43 -3.92
CA VAL A 247 -10.33 5.81 -5.10
C VAL A 247 -10.88 5.13 -6.36
N PRO A 248 -11.59 5.86 -7.25
CA PRO A 248 -12.21 5.29 -8.44
C PRO A 248 -11.24 4.50 -9.35
N ALA A 249 -10.05 5.05 -9.63
CA ALA A 249 -9.07 4.40 -10.49
C ALA A 249 -8.55 3.07 -9.92
N VAL A 250 -8.54 2.88 -8.60
CA VAL A 250 -7.99 1.69 -7.93
C VAL A 250 -9.08 0.67 -7.57
N ARG A 251 -10.37 1.07 -7.65
CA ARG A 251 -11.53 0.24 -7.25
C ARG A 251 -11.44 -0.26 -5.81
N ASN A 252 -10.75 0.49 -4.96
CA ASN A 252 -10.53 0.18 -3.56
C ASN A 252 -10.40 1.48 -2.75
N ALA A 253 -10.26 1.36 -1.43
CA ALA A 253 -9.82 2.45 -0.58
C ALA A 253 -8.31 2.69 -0.75
N GLY A 254 -7.92 3.96 -0.81
CA GLY A 254 -6.55 4.42 -0.58
C GLY A 254 -6.47 5.16 0.74
N TYR A 255 -5.25 5.46 1.19
CA TYR A 255 -5.03 6.34 2.33
C TYR A 255 -4.31 7.59 1.85
N MET A 256 -4.78 8.75 2.30
CA MET A 256 -4.23 10.05 1.93
C MET A 256 -3.94 10.88 3.17
N ALA A 257 -3.03 11.85 3.06
CA ALA A 257 -2.85 12.80 4.14
C ALA A 257 -4.14 13.63 4.30
N PRO A 258 -4.44 14.11 5.52
CA PRO A 258 -5.58 15.00 5.77
C PRO A 258 -5.68 16.16 4.76
N VAL A 259 -4.54 16.79 4.45
CA VAL A 259 -4.46 17.91 3.49
C VAL A 259 -4.91 17.53 2.08
N ASP A 260 -4.59 16.32 1.59
CA ASP A 260 -5.03 15.85 0.28
C ASP A 260 -6.55 15.67 0.25
N LEU A 261 -7.12 15.10 1.31
CA LEU A 261 -8.57 14.88 1.39
C LEU A 261 -9.34 16.20 1.49
N ILE A 262 -8.81 17.18 2.24
CA ILE A 262 -9.36 18.54 2.29
C ILE A 262 -9.29 19.19 0.91
N ALA A 263 -8.15 19.12 0.23
CA ALA A 263 -7.97 19.68 -1.10
C ALA A 263 -8.94 19.08 -2.12
N VAL A 264 -9.05 17.74 -2.16
CA VAL A 264 -10.02 17.03 -2.99
C VAL A 264 -11.46 17.45 -2.68
N ALA A 265 -11.81 17.62 -1.40
CA ALA A 265 -13.15 18.07 -1.01
C ALA A 265 -13.43 19.51 -1.45
N LEU A 266 -12.46 20.43 -1.30
CA LEU A 266 -12.58 21.82 -1.75
C LEU A 266 -12.78 21.89 -3.28
N LEU A 267 -11.96 21.17 -4.04
CA LEU A 267 -12.04 21.13 -5.51
C LEU A 267 -13.38 20.61 -6.03
N ASN A 268 -13.95 19.60 -5.35
CA ASN A 268 -15.26 19.07 -5.73
C ASN A 268 -16.43 20.00 -5.34
N ASN A 269 -16.28 20.83 -4.32
CA ASN A 269 -17.30 21.80 -3.89
C ASN A 269 -17.17 23.16 -4.59
N LEU A 270 -15.97 23.48 -5.07
CA LEU A 270 -15.60 24.74 -5.73
C LEU A 270 -14.95 24.41 -7.09
N PRO A 271 -15.75 24.09 -8.13
CA PRO A 271 -15.23 23.53 -9.39
C PRO A 271 -14.31 24.48 -10.20
N ASN A 272 -14.34 25.78 -9.91
CA ASN A 272 -13.50 26.79 -10.56
C ASN A 272 -12.30 27.23 -9.71
N LEU A 273 -12.00 26.49 -8.63
CA LEU A 273 -10.87 26.81 -7.76
C LEU A 273 -9.55 26.48 -8.48
N ASP A 274 -8.78 27.51 -8.81
CA ASP A 274 -7.45 27.39 -9.37
C ASP A 274 -6.41 27.00 -8.30
N ASP A 275 -5.15 26.82 -8.71
CA ASP A 275 -4.10 26.37 -7.79
C ASP A 275 -3.79 27.41 -6.72
N ALA A 276 -3.75 28.69 -7.10
CA ALA A 276 -3.50 29.78 -6.16
C ALA A 276 -4.61 29.89 -5.09
N GLY A 277 -5.87 29.82 -5.53
CA GLY A 277 -7.02 29.83 -4.63
C GLY A 277 -7.07 28.59 -3.73
N LEU A 278 -6.71 27.41 -4.24
CA LEU A 278 -6.62 26.21 -3.43
C LEU A 278 -5.52 26.32 -2.37
N VAL A 279 -4.33 26.80 -2.74
CA VAL A 279 -3.22 27.03 -1.80
C VAL A 279 -3.63 28.00 -0.70
N GLN A 280 -4.28 29.10 -1.05
CA GLN A 280 -4.77 30.06 -0.06
C GLN A 280 -5.80 29.44 0.88
N ALA A 281 -6.79 28.72 0.34
CA ALA A 281 -7.81 28.05 1.14
C ALA A 281 -7.22 26.99 2.10
N LEU A 282 -6.19 26.25 1.67
CA LEU A 282 -5.48 25.31 2.53
C LEU A 282 -4.66 26.03 3.60
N ALA A 283 -4.00 27.14 3.26
CA ALA A 283 -3.24 27.95 4.22
C ALA A 283 -4.15 28.56 5.30
N ASP A 284 -5.35 29.03 4.93
CA ASP A 284 -6.34 29.58 5.86
C ASP A 284 -6.91 28.53 6.83
N LEU A 285 -6.92 27.26 6.41
CA LEU A 285 -7.39 26.13 7.21
C LEU A 285 -6.30 25.49 8.08
N ALA A 286 -5.03 25.75 7.77
CA ALA A 286 -3.92 25.17 8.49
C ALA A 286 -3.71 25.88 9.83
N ASP A 287 -3.47 25.10 10.90
CA ASP A 287 -3.01 25.66 12.17
C ASP A 287 -1.58 26.22 11.96
N PRO A 288 -1.29 27.49 12.32
CA PRO A 288 0.04 28.08 12.16
C PRO A 288 1.18 27.22 12.73
N GLY A 289 0.92 26.40 13.77
CA GLY A 289 1.93 25.52 14.38
C GLY A 289 2.22 24.19 13.65
N GLU A 290 1.26 23.65 12.88
CA GLU A 290 1.45 22.38 12.15
C GLU A 290 2.29 22.56 10.88
N LEU A 291 2.20 23.73 10.25
CA LEU A 291 2.94 24.11 9.05
C LEU A 291 4.47 24.14 9.22
N GLU A 292 4.96 24.34 10.45
CA GLU A 292 6.39 24.40 10.77
C GLU A 292 7.02 23.01 10.94
N THR A 293 6.26 22.01 11.42
CA THR A 293 6.78 20.68 11.80
C THR A 293 6.90 19.68 10.64
N ALA A 294 6.25 19.95 9.49
CA ALA A 294 6.33 19.10 8.30
C ALA A 294 7.69 19.14 7.58
N GLY A 295 8.66 19.93 8.06
CA GLY A 295 9.93 20.20 7.40
C GLY A 295 11.12 19.41 7.93
N GLY A 296 11.24 18.15 7.56
CA GLY A 296 12.51 17.41 7.72
C GLY A 296 13.61 17.94 6.79
N GLY A 297 14.48 18.82 7.29
CA GLY A 297 15.92 18.78 6.96
C GLY A 297 16.46 19.43 5.67
N GLN A 298 15.69 20.14 4.85
CA GLN A 298 16.25 20.99 3.78
C GLN A 298 15.63 22.39 3.81
N ALA A 299 16.46 23.42 3.55
CA ALA A 299 16.20 24.86 3.70
C ALA A 299 14.71 25.21 3.50
N ALA A 300 14.05 25.60 4.60
CA ALA A 300 12.60 25.61 4.69
C ALA A 300 11.98 26.65 3.74
N ALA A 301 11.49 26.19 2.59
CA ALA A 301 10.48 26.90 1.83
C ALA A 301 9.33 27.29 2.77
N ASN A 302 8.80 28.50 2.62
CA ASN A 302 7.65 28.97 3.39
C ASN A 302 6.52 27.91 3.30
N PRO A 303 5.76 27.62 4.37
CA PRO A 303 4.68 26.65 4.29
C PRO A 303 3.72 26.83 3.09
N THR A 304 3.49 28.07 2.67
CA THR A 304 2.70 28.38 1.47
C THR A 304 3.37 27.89 0.18
N GLU A 305 4.70 28.00 0.06
CA GLU A 305 5.47 27.50 -1.09
C GLU A 305 5.44 25.97 -1.13
N ARG A 306 5.47 25.30 0.03
CA ARG A 306 5.30 23.84 0.12
C ARG A 306 3.92 23.39 -0.34
N LEU A 307 2.87 24.09 0.11
CA LEU A 307 1.50 23.85 -0.35
C LEU A 307 1.37 24.06 -1.86
N ALA A 308 2.00 25.11 -2.41
CA ALA A 308 1.99 25.37 -3.84
C ALA A 308 2.67 24.26 -4.64
N ALA A 309 3.85 23.80 -4.22
CA ALA A 309 4.54 22.68 -4.86
C ALA A 309 3.70 21.40 -4.81
N MET A 310 3.12 21.09 -3.64
CA MET A 310 2.23 19.95 -3.44
C MET A 310 1.01 20.00 -4.36
N VAL A 311 0.30 21.14 -4.42
CA VAL A 311 -0.89 21.31 -5.26
C VAL A 311 -0.53 21.16 -6.74
N ALA A 312 0.57 21.77 -7.18
CA ALA A 312 1.04 21.71 -8.56
C ALA A 312 1.35 20.26 -8.99
N ASP A 313 1.99 19.47 -8.13
CA ASP A 313 2.29 18.06 -8.39
C ASP A 313 1.02 17.18 -8.33
N ARG A 314 0.21 17.35 -7.28
CA ARG A 314 -0.85 16.38 -6.96
C ARG A 314 -2.19 16.64 -7.63
N ARG A 315 -2.53 17.86 -8.07
CA ARG A 315 -3.84 18.11 -8.71
C ARG A 315 -4.08 17.16 -9.86
N ARG A 316 -3.07 17.00 -10.72
CA ARG A 316 -3.16 16.10 -11.87
C ARG A 316 -3.33 14.65 -11.44
N ILE A 317 -2.60 14.23 -10.41
CA ILE A 317 -2.70 12.88 -9.83
C ILE A 317 -4.10 12.64 -9.26
N TRP A 318 -4.68 13.59 -8.51
CA TRP A 318 -6.05 13.47 -7.99
C TRP A 318 -7.07 13.30 -9.11
N ARG A 319 -6.91 14.01 -10.24
CA ARG A 319 -7.76 13.86 -11.42
C ARG A 319 -7.61 12.48 -12.04
N HIS A 320 -6.37 12.02 -12.25
CA HIS A 320 -6.05 10.69 -12.77
C HIS A 320 -6.61 9.56 -11.92
N LEU A 321 -6.72 9.78 -10.61
CA LEU A 321 -7.33 8.85 -9.66
C LEU A 321 -8.87 8.92 -9.64
N GLY A 322 -9.49 9.89 -10.32
CA GLY A 322 -10.93 10.14 -10.35
C GLY A 322 -11.48 10.85 -9.11
N LEU A 323 -10.61 11.43 -8.29
CA LEU A 323 -10.99 12.07 -7.03
C LEU A 323 -11.59 13.45 -7.23
N ILE A 324 -11.16 14.13 -8.29
CA ILE A 324 -11.67 15.42 -8.77
C ILE A 324 -11.98 15.31 -10.27
N ASP A 325 -12.58 16.35 -10.83
CA ASP A 325 -12.81 16.47 -12.28
C ASP A 325 -11.54 16.81 -13.08
#